data_AF-A0A8X6SIK8-F1
#
_entry.id   AF-A0A8X6SIK8-F1
#
_cell.length_a   1.000
_cell.length_b   1.000
_cell.length_c   1.000
_cell.angle_alpha   90.00
_cell.angle_beta   90.00
_cell.angle_gamma   90.00
#
_symmetry.space_group_name_H-M   'P 1'
#
loop_
_entity.id
_entity.type
_entity.pdbx_description
1 polymer ?
#
loop_
_entity_poly.entity_id
_entity_poly.type
_entity_poly.pdbx_seq_one_letter_code
_entity_poly.pdbx_strand_id
1 'polypeptide(L)' 'MPCRRKGAKFEQISEFERGKIVGLREAGLSYRAVAARVQRNISTIMRVSKQWTDEGRTARKSGSGPRNVTSTPDD' A
#
# COMPACT_ATOMS: atom_id res chain seq x y z
N MET A 1 2.35 12.99 -24.07
CA MET A 1 1.24 12.16 -23.55
C MET A 1 1.70 11.49 -22.26
N PRO A 2 0.95 11.51 -21.15
CA PRO A 2 1.37 10.79 -19.96
C PRO A 2 1.19 9.29 -20.22
N CYS A 3 2.30 8.59 -20.42
CA CYS A 3 2.31 7.13 -20.50
C CYS A 3 1.76 6.58 -19.18
N ARG A 4 0.49 6.12 -19.18
CA ARG A 4 -0.06 5.34 -18.08
C ARG A 4 0.83 4.10 -17.94
N ARG A 5 1.70 4.08 -16.92
CA ARG A 5 2.47 2.89 -16.57
C ARG A 5 1.45 1.79 -16.37
N LYS A 6 1.46 0.76 -17.23
CA LYS A 6 0.67 -0.46 -17.02
C LYS A 6 1.08 -0.97 -15.63
N GLY A 7 0.21 -0.82 -14.64
CA GLY A 7 0.43 -1.43 -13.34
C GLY A 7 0.65 -2.91 -13.60
N ALA A 8 1.82 -3.44 -13.23
CA ALA A 8 2.09 -4.86 -13.39
C ALA A 8 0.93 -5.64 -12.74
N LYS A 9 0.47 -6.69 -13.42
CA LYS A 9 -0.54 -7.60 -12.87
C LYS A 9 0.13 -8.38 -11.74
N PHE A 10 0.02 -7.88 -10.52
CA PHE A 10 0.51 -8.58 -9.35
C PHE A 10 -0.52 -9.64 -8.96
N GLU A 11 -0.04 -10.82 -8.54
CA GLU A 11 -0.88 -11.75 -7.79
C GLU A 11 -1.51 -10.97 -6.64
N GLN A 12 -2.84 -10.90 -6.64
CA GLN A 12 -3.57 -10.18 -5.60
C GLN A 12 -3.23 -10.82 -4.26
N ILE A 13 -2.57 -10.06 -3.41
CA ILE A 13 -2.30 -10.45 -2.03
C ILE A 13 -3.65 -10.47 -1.33
N SER A 14 -3.98 -11.60 -0.71
CA SER A 14 -5.20 -11.71 0.09
C SER A 14 -5.16 -10.72 1.27
N GLU A 15 -6.31 -10.25 1.73
CA GLU A 15 -6.40 -9.44 2.95
C GLU A 15 -5.77 -10.15 4.16
N PHE A 16 -5.86 -11.49 4.21
CA PHE A 16 -5.21 -12.29 5.24
C PHE A 16 -3.67 -12.20 5.14
N GLU A 17 -3.11 -12.32 3.94
CA GLU A 17 -1.67 -12.17 3.72
C GLU A 17 -1.22 -10.74 4.05
N ARG A 18 -2.01 -9.72 3.68
CA ARG A 18 -1.77 -8.32 4.07
C ARG A 18 -1.70 -8.15 5.59
N GLY A 19 -2.69 -8.65 6.32
CA GLY A 19 -2.72 -8.60 7.79
C GLY A 19 -1.52 -9.32 8.40
N LYS A 20 -1.15 -10.48 7.87
CA LYS A 20 0.04 -11.24 8.31
C LYS A 20 1.32 -10.45 8.06
N ILE A 21 1.46 -9.77 6.92
CA ILE A 21 2.62 -8.94 6.60
C ILE A 21 2.73 -7.77 7.58
N VAL A 22 1.62 -7.07 7.83
CA VAL A 22 1.57 -5.93 8.77
C VAL A 22 1.91 -6.39 10.18
N GLY A 23 1.25 -7.42 10.70
CA GLY A 23 1.49 -7.90 12.06
C GLY A 23 2.92 -8.39 12.29
N LEU A 24 3.52 -9.09 11.32
CA LEU A 24 4.93 -9.49 11.41
C LEU A 24 5.87 -8.28 11.34
N ARG A 25 5.51 -7.22 10.59
CA ARG A 25 6.29 -5.99 10.52
C ARG A 25 6.22 -5.20 11.81
N GLU A 26 5.04 -5.13 12.42
CA GLU A 26 4.83 -4.49 13.73
C GLU A 26 5.55 -5.24 14.86
N ALA A 27 5.67 -6.57 14.76
CA ALA A 27 6.50 -7.38 15.64
C ALA A 27 8.02 -7.19 15.45
N GLY A 28 8.46 -6.25 14.60
CA GLY A 28 9.86 -5.89 14.41
C GLY A 28 10.65 -6.84 13.49
N LEU A 29 9.99 -7.75 12.78
CA LEU A 29 10.69 -8.64 11.86
C LEU A 29 11.24 -7.88 10.64
N SER A 30 12.40 -8.33 10.17
CA SER A 30 12.98 -7.83 8.92
C SER A 30 12.15 -8.24 7.71
N TYR A 31 12.18 -7.44 6.63
CA TYR A 31 11.47 -7.76 5.40
C TYR A 31 11.81 -9.14 4.83
N ARG A 32 13.06 -9.60 5.00
CA ARG A 32 13.49 -10.94 4.59
C ARG A 32 12.84 -12.04 5.44
N ALA A 33 12.75 -11.84 6.75
CA ALA A 33 12.11 -12.78 7.66
C ALA A 33 10.58 -12.86 7.44
N VAL A 34 9.95 -11.75 7.04
CA VAL A 34 8.54 -11.73 6.63
C VAL A 34 8.36 -12.44 5.29
N ALA A 35 9.19 -12.14 4.29
CA ALA A 35 9.15 -12.79 2.99
C ALA A 35 9.26 -14.32 3.09
N ALA A 36 10.16 -14.83 3.95
CA ALA A 36 10.29 -16.26 4.20
C ALA A 36 9.02 -16.89 4.82
N ARG A 37 8.32 -16.17 5.70
CA ARG A 37 7.11 -16.66 6.39
C ARG A 37 5.83 -16.57 5.57
N VAL A 38 5.77 -15.60 4.67
CA VAL A 38 4.61 -15.37 3.78
C VAL A 38 4.86 -16.04 2.42
N GLN A 39 6.08 -16.53 2.15
CA GLN A 39 6.52 -17.09 0.86
C GLN A 39 6.26 -16.13 -0.30
N ARG A 40 6.47 -14.83 -0.05
CA ARG A 40 6.28 -13.77 -1.03
C ARG A 40 7.56 -13.02 -1.27
N ASN A 41 7.66 -12.45 -2.47
CA ASN A 41 8.82 -11.66 -2.86
C ASN A 41 8.99 -10.44 -1.94
N ILE A 42 10.24 -10.11 -1.60
CA ILE A 42 10.58 -8.99 -0.71
C ILE A 42 10.03 -7.67 -1.27
N SER A 43 10.05 -7.49 -2.59
CA SER A 43 9.47 -6.30 -3.26
C SER A 43 7.97 -6.13 -2.96
N THR A 44 7.25 -7.24 -2.87
CA THR A 44 5.83 -7.26 -2.52
C THR A 44 5.63 -6.85 -1.05
N ILE A 45 6.43 -7.39 -0.13
CA ILE A 45 6.39 -7.04 1.30
C ILE A 45 6.72 -5.57 1.52
N MET A 46 7.77 -5.05 0.88
CA MET A 46 8.16 -3.64 0.99
C MET A 46 7.05 -2.72 0.52
N ARG A 47 6.37 -3.07 -0.58
CA ARG A 47 5.27 -2.27 -1.11
C ARG A 47 4.03 -2.30 -0.21
N VAL A 48 3.63 -3.46 0.30
CA VAL A 48 2.50 -3.57 1.25
C VAL A 48 2.80 -2.79 2.52
N SER A 49 3.99 -2.95 3.09
CA SER A 49 4.39 -2.22 4.29
C SER A 49 4.45 -0.71 4.06
N LYS A 50 4.94 -0.28 2.88
CA LYS A 50 4.95 1.14 2.49
C LYS A 50 3.54 1.67 2.32
N GLN A 51 2.68 0.93 1.61
CA GLN A 51 1.28 1.31 1.39
C GLN A 51 0.53 1.40 2.72
N TRP A 52 0.75 0.49 3.67
CA TRP A 52 0.18 0.57 5.01
C TRP A 52 0.66 1.80 5.79
N THR A 53 1.97 2.10 5.72
CA THR A 53 2.55 3.28 6.38
C THR A 53 2.03 4.58 5.75
N ASP A 54 1.92 4.61 4.41
CA ASP A 54 1.39 5.74 3.66
C ASP A 54 -0.12 5.89 3.89
N GLU A 55 -0.92 4.83 3.92
CA GLU A 55 -2.35 4.86 4.26
C GLU A 55 -2.57 5.34 5.70
N GLY A 56 -1.80 4.84 6.67
CA GLY A 56 -1.82 5.34 8.05
C GLY A 56 -1.37 6.80 8.19
N ARG A 57 -0.44 7.26 7.34
CA ARG A 57 -0.02 8.67 7.23
C ARG A 57 -1.05 9.53 6.52
N THR A 58 -1.76 8.99 5.53
CA THR A 58 -2.80 9.68 4.75
C THR A 58 -4.07 9.82 5.59
N ALA A 59 -4.41 8.83 6.42
CA ALA A 59 -5.47 8.92 7.42
C ALA A 59 -5.15 9.96 8.52
N ARG A 60 -3.87 10.13 8.92
CA ARG A 60 -3.45 11.25 9.78
C ARG A 60 -3.35 12.59 9.04
N LYS A 61 -3.33 12.58 7.71
CA LYS A 61 -3.42 13.75 6.83
C LYS A 61 -4.82 13.88 6.23
N SER A 62 -5.85 13.84 7.07
CA SER A 62 -7.19 14.37 6.75
C SER A 62 -7.17 15.92 6.63
N GLY A 63 -6.18 16.45 5.91
CA GLY A 63 -5.97 17.88 5.70
C GLY A 63 -4.94 18.21 4.62
N SER A 64 -4.44 17.23 3.83
CA SER A 64 -3.52 17.53 2.73
C SER A 64 -3.59 16.48 1.62
N GLY A 65 -4.77 16.31 1.03
CA GLY A 65 -4.91 15.77 -0.33
C GLY A 65 -4.92 16.92 -1.35
N PRO A 66 -4.48 16.71 -2.60
CA PRO A 66 -4.64 17.70 -3.65
C PRO A 66 -6.12 18.01 -3.87
N ARG A 67 -6.43 19.29 -3.95
CA ARG A 67 -7.78 19.85 -4.10
C ARG A 67 -8.34 19.45 -5.48
N ASN A 68 -9.02 18.32 -5.57
CA ASN A 68 -9.91 18.05 -6.70
C ASN A 68 -11.17 18.91 -6.52
N VAL A 69 -11.04 20.19 -6.84
CA VAL A 69 -12.18 21.05 -7.19
C VAL A 69 -12.72 20.55 -8.52
N THR A 70 -13.60 19.57 -8.46
CA THR A 70 -14.60 19.42 -9.50
C THR A 70 -15.72 20.38 -9.12
N SER A 71 -15.66 21.60 -9.66
CA SER A 71 -16.87 22.42 -9.76
C SER A 71 -17.86 21.62 -10.59
N THR A 72 -18.87 21.04 -9.95
CA THR A 72 -20.08 20.61 -10.65
C THR A 72 -20.92 21.87 -10.89
N PRO A 73 -21.25 22.21 -12.15
CA PRO A 73 -22.27 23.22 -12.45
C PRO A 73 -23.70 22.67 -12.20
N ASP A 74 -24.69 23.59 -12.17
CA ASP A 74 -26.16 23.44 -12.08
C ASP A 74 -26.74 23.58 -10.64
N ASP A 75 -27.57 24.57 -10.27
CA ASP A 75 -28.48 25.52 -10.95
C ASP A 75 -28.20 26.99 -10.56
#